data_AF-A0A942H3D3-F1
#
_entry.id   AF-A0A942H3D3-F1
#
_cell.length_a   1.000
_cell.length_b   1.000
_cell.length_c   1.000
_cell.angle_alpha   90.00
_cell.angle_beta   90.00
_cell.angle_gamma   90.00
#
_symmetry.space_group_name_H-M   'P 1'
#
loop_
_entity.id
_entity.type
_entity.pdbx_description
1 polymer ?
#
loop_
_entity_poly.entity_id
_entity_poly.type
_entity_poly.pdbx_seq_one_letter_code
_entity_poly.pdbx_strand_id
1 'polypeptide(L)'
;MDAKNITSLKYRLIFGAAYTIGYFFLAALGMGGDPVGSGAVFLSPILPWPILFIVIGMLGHLADLQRRIFAIGLILIHYVLTFAFLYIFSGHFDFVRSGFAKAWQDAPGFVVFIIGWYAIGQGIIWAVVALEARQHDLES
;
A
#
# COMPACT_ATOMS: atom_id res chain seq x y z
N MET A 1 23.57 14.88 4.29
CA MET A 1 23.20 13.56 3.76
C MET A 1 22.87 13.75 2.28
N ASP A 2 23.66 13.16 1.37
CA ASP A 2 23.40 13.28 -0.07
C ASP A 2 22.04 12.67 -0.44
N ALA A 3 21.25 13.39 -1.24
CA ALA A 3 19.96 12.93 -1.76
C ALA A 3 20.07 11.58 -2.51
N LYS A 4 21.24 11.28 -3.09
CA LYS A 4 21.57 9.99 -3.71
C LYS A 4 21.52 8.80 -2.75
N ASN A 5 21.70 9.01 -1.44
CA ASN A 5 21.62 7.92 -0.48
C ASN A 5 20.17 7.51 -0.20
N ILE A 6 19.22 8.45 -0.18
CA ILE A 6 17.80 8.19 0.15
C ILE A 6 17.11 7.35 -0.95
N THR A 7 17.54 7.46 -2.20
CA THR A 7 17.04 6.65 -3.33
C THR A 7 17.73 5.29 -3.48
N SER A 8 18.69 4.95 -2.63
CA SER A 8 19.35 3.64 -2.74
C SER A 8 18.38 2.49 -2.47
N LEU A 9 18.55 1.39 -3.21
CA LEU A 9 17.70 0.19 -3.12
C LEU A 9 17.52 -0.28 -1.67
N LYS A 10 18.59 -0.17 -0.86
CA LYS A 10 18.58 -0.52 0.57
C LYS A 10 17.49 0.24 1.33
N TYR A 11 17.45 1.58 1.25
CA TYR A 11 16.46 2.36 2.01
C TYR A 11 15.05 2.18 1.47
N ARG A 12 14.90 1.96 0.16
CA ARG A 12 13.61 1.62 -0.45
C ARG A 12 13.05 0.31 0.08
N LEU A 13 13.87 -0.74 0.15
CA LEU A 13 13.47 -2.02 0.72
C LEU A 13 13.19 -1.94 2.21
N ILE A 14 13.99 -1.16 2.97
CA ILE A 14 13.73 -0.90 4.40
C ILE A 14 12.39 -0.17 4.57
N PHE A 15 12.12 0.86 3.77
CA PHE A 15 10.84 1.55 3.76
C PHE A 15 9.69 0.60 3.44
N GLY A 16 9.82 -0.19 2.37
CA GLY A 16 8.83 -1.19 1.98
C GLY A 16 8.52 -2.15 3.12
N ALA A 17 9.55 -2.74 3.72
CA ALA A 17 9.41 -3.65 4.86
C ALA A 17 8.79 -2.98 6.10
N ALA A 18 9.26 -1.80 6.48
CA ALA A 18 8.72 -1.07 7.63
C ALA A 18 7.26 -0.67 7.43
N TYR A 19 6.91 -0.22 6.22
CA TYR A 19 5.55 0.08 5.82
C TYR A 19 4.66 -1.19 5.88
N THR A 20 5.14 -2.34 5.39
CA THR A 20 4.42 -3.64 5.45
C THR A 20 4.19 -4.10 6.86
N ILE A 21 5.26 -4.14 7.64
CA ILE A 21 5.23 -4.66 8.99
C ILE A 21 4.33 -3.75 9.84
N GLY A 22 4.48 -2.44 9.71
CA GLY A 22 3.61 -1.47 10.39
C GLY A 22 2.15 -1.67 10.04
N TYR A 23 1.82 -1.74 8.74
CA TYR A 23 0.44 -1.95 8.32
C TYR A 23 -0.11 -3.31 8.76
N PHE A 24 0.70 -4.38 8.70
CA PHE A 24 0.31 -5.71 9.19
C PHE A 24 -0.02 -5.70 10.67
N PHE A 25 0.82 -5.10 11.52
CA PHE A 25 0.54 -4.99 12.95
C PHE A 25 -0.72 -4.17 13.22
N LEU A 26 -0.93 -3.07 12.50
CA LEU A 26 -2.16 -2.28 12.64
C LEU A 26 -3.38 -3.06 12.19
N ALA A 27 -3.32 -3.75 11.05
CA ALA A 27 -4.41 -4.58 10.58
C ALA A 27 -4.73 -5.69 11.59
N ALA A 28 -3.72 -6.37 12.14
CA ALA A 28 -3.85 -7.42 13.15
C ALA A 28 -4.48 -6.89 14.45
N LEU A 29 -4.06 -5.73 14.94
CA LEU A 29 -4.66 -5.07 16.11
C LEU A 29 -6.12 -4.67 15.84
N GLY A 30 -6.41 -4.20 14.63
CA GLY A 30 -7.76 -3.84 14.17
C GLY A 30 -8.72 -5.03 14.06
N MET A 31 -8.20 -6.26 13.97
CA MET A 31 -9.04 -7.46 13.97
C MET A 31 -9.69 -7.69 15.34
N GLY A 32 -9.10 -7.20 16.44
CA GLY A 32 -9.65 -7.37 17.79
C GLY A 32 -9.93 -8.83 18.20
N GLY A 33 -9.32 -9.82 17.52
CA GLY A 33 -9.60 -11.24 17.70
C GLY A 33 -10.82 -11.78 16.92
N ASP A 34 -11.47 -10.98 16.07
CA ASP A 34 -12.55 -11.38 15.17
C ASP A 34 -11.99 -11.56 13.74
N PRO A 35 -11.62 -12.80 13.35
CA PRO A 35 -10.98 -13.07 12.07
C PRO A 35 -11.93 -12.96 10.89
N VAL A 36 -13.24 -12.96 11.12
CA VAL A 36 -14.23 -12.99 10.06
C VAL A 36 -14.69 -11.57 9.74
N GLY A 37 -14.89 -10.70 10.74
CA GLY A 37 -15.44 -9.33 10.59
C GLY A 37 -14.47 -8.22 10.14
N SER A 38 -14.23 -7.26 11.02
CA SER A 38 -13.40 -6.06 10.79
C SER A 38 -11.97 -6.39 10.36
N GLY A 39 -11.44 -7.53 10.77
CA GLY A 39 -10.08 -7.95 10.44
C GLY A 39 -9.85 -8.27 8.96
N ALA A 40 -10.83 -8.90 8.30
CA ALA A 40 -10.75 -9.22 6.88
C ALA A 40 -10.61 -7.97 6.00
N VAL A 41 -11.30 -6.88 6.37
CA VAL A 41 -11.25 -5.60 5.66
C VAL A 41 -9.85 -5.01 5.69
N PHE A 42 -9.22 -4.97 6.86
CA PHE A 42 -7.90 -4.35 7.02
C PHE A 42 -6.75 -5.24 6.55
N LEU A 43 -6.91 -6.56 6.50
CA LEU A 43 -5.91 -7.47 5.94
C LEU A 43 -5.91 -7.50 4.40
N SER A 44 -6.99 -7.10 3.74
CA SER A 44 -7.13 -7.16 2.27
C SER A 44 -5.97 -6.50 1.49
N PRO A 45 -5.37 -5.37 1.92
CA PRO A 45 -4.26 -4.74 1.21
C PRO A 45 -2.91 -5.44 1.41
N ILE A 46 -2.81 -6.41 2.33
CA ILE A 46 -1.56 -7.12 2.64
C ILE A 46 -1.26 -8.21 1.61
N LEU A 47 -2.29 -8.89 1.11
CA LEU A 47 -2.11 -10.00 0.18
C LEU A 47 -1.50 -9.59 -1.17
N PRO A 48 -1.88 -8.46 -1.79
CA PRO A 48 -1.23 -7.98 -3.00
C PRO A 48 0.08 -7.23 -2.73
N TRP A 49 0.62 -7.24 -1.50
CA TRP A 49 1.85 -6.52 -1.16
C TRP A 49 3.12 -7.00 -1.88
N PRO A 50 3.32 -8.28 -2.24
CA PRO A 50 4.47 -8.69 -3.04
C PRO A 50 4.63 -7.86 -4.33
N ILE A 51 3.52 -7.39 -4.92
CA ILE A 51 3.51 -6.47 -6.07
C ILE A 51 4.13 -5.12 -5.72
N LEU A 52 3.81 -4.58 -4.54
CA LEU A 52 4.43 -3.33 -4.07
C LEU A 52 5.92 -3.48 -3.81
N PHE A 53 6.41 -4.65 -3.35
CA PHE A 53 7.85 -4.87 -3.22
C PHE A 53 8.58 -4.84 -4.57
N ILE A 54 7.96 -5.40 -5.61
CA ILE A 54 8.48 -5.32 -6.98
C ILE A 54 8.55 -3.85 -7.41
N VAL A 55 7.45 -3.09 -7.24
CA VAL A 55 7.40 -1.66 -7.56
C VAL A 55 8.47 -0.87 -6.80
N ILE A 56 8.58 -1.07 -5.49
CA ILE A 56 9.56 -0.41 -4.62
C ILE A 56 11.01 -0.72 -5.05
N GLY A 57 11.28 -1.97 -5.44
CA GLY A 57 12.57 -2.37 -6.00
C GLY A 57 12.90 -1.66 -7.31
N MET A 58 11.87 -1.33 -8.10
CA MET A 58 12.01 -0.61 -9.37
C MET A 58 12.15 0.92 -9.23
N LEU A 59 11.73 1.53 -8.12
CA LEU A 59 11.79 2.99 -7.89
C LEU A 59 13.25 3.49 -7.98
N GLY A 60 13.67 4.20 -9.01
CA GLY A 60 15.10 4.56 -9.22
C GLY A 60 15.74 3.90 -10.45
N HIS A 61 14.97 3.04 -11.13
CA HIS A 61 15.25 2.56 -12.48
C HIS A 61 14.07 2.89 -13.41
N LEU A 62 13.37 4.00 -13.14
CA LEU A 62 12.19 4.43 -13.88
C LEU A 62 12.51 5.45 -14.98
N ALA A 63 13.77 5.55 -15.41
CA ALA A 63 14.17 6.44 -16.50
C ALA A 63 13.38 6.11 -17.79
N ASP A 64 13.27 4.83 -18.17
CA ASP A 64 12.56 4.46 -19.40
C ASP A 64 11.03 4.55 -19.26
N LEU A 65 10.35 5.08 -20.28
CA LEU A 65 8.88 5.14 -20.34
C LEU A 65 8.23 3.77 -20.14
N GLN A 66 8.80 2.71 -20.73
CA GLN A 66 8.30 1.34 -20.59
C GLN A 66 8.30 0.87 -19.13
N ARG A 67 9.36 1.17 -18.37
CA ARG A 67 9.48 0.79 -16.96
C ARG A 67 8.52 1.59 -16.07
N ARG A 68 8.28 2.87 -16.38
CA ARG A 68 7.26 3.68 -15.70
C ARG A 68 5.86 3.12 -15.89
N ILE A 69 5.47 2.88 -17.14
CA ILE A 69 4.15 2.33 -17.47
C ILE A 69 3.97 0.97 -16.78
N PHE A 70 5.01 0.13 -16.79
CA PHE A 70 4.98 -1.15 -16.09
C PHE A 70 4.80 -0.99 -14.57
N ALA A 71 5.57 -0.10 -13.93
CA ALA A 71 5.43 0.17 -12.49
C ALA A 71 4.04 0.72 -12.12
N ILE A 72 3.50 1.65 -12.91
CA ILE A 72 2.14 2.17 -12.76
C ILE A 72 1.12 1.04 -12.91
N GLY A 73 1.27 0.19 -13.93
CA GLY A 73 0.42 -0.97 -14.15
C GLY A 73 0.42 -1.91 -12.95
N LEU A 74 1.58 -2.19 -12.35
CA LEU A 74 1.68 -3.00 -11.14
C LEU A 74 0.97 -2.35 -9.94
N ILE A 75 1.09 -1.03 -9.74
CA ILE A 75 0.35 -0.32 -8.67
C ILE A 75 -1.17 -0.44 -8.90
N LEU A 76 -1.64 -0.28 -10.13
CA LEU A 76 -3.06 -0.43 -10.46
C LEU A 76 -3.55 -1.86 -10.22
N ILE A 77 -2.77 -2.87 -10.61
CA ILE A 77 -3.07 -4.28 -10.32
C ILE A 77 -3.14 -4.50 -8.81
N HIS A 78 -2.24 -3.91 -8.03
CA HIS A 78 -2.27 -3.98 -6.57
C HIS A 78 -3.60 -3.43 -6.01
N TYR A 79 -4.12 -2.31 -6.54
CA TYR A 79 -5.43 -1.79 -6.12
C TYR A 79 -6.58 -2.70 -6.51
N VAL A 80 -6.60 -3.19 -7.75
CA VAL A 80 -7.62 -4.13 -8.22
C VAL A 80 -7.65 -5.38 -7.34
N LEU A 81 -6.48 -5.95 -7.04
CA LEU A 81 -6.37 -7.11 -6.17
C LEU A 81 -6.77 -6.79 -4.72
N THR A 82 -6.43 -5.61 -4.20
CA THR A 82 -6.86 -5.19 -2.85
C THR A 82 -8.38 -5.17 -2.75
N PHE A 83 -9.06 -4.58 -3.74
CA PHE A 83 -10.53 -4.57 -3.80
C PHE A 83 -11.11 -5.97 -4.04
N ALA A 84 -10.48 -6.78 -4.90
CA ALA A 84 -10.92 -8.15 -5.14
C ALA A 84 -10.80 -9.01 -3.88
N PHE A 85 -9.71 -8.91 -3.13
CA PHE A 85 -9.53 -9.60 -1.87
C PHE A 85 -10.49 -9.10 -0.80
N LEU A 86 -10.72 -7.79 -0.72
CA LEU A 86 -11.76 -7.22 0.14
C LEU A 86 -13.12 -7.87 -0.12
N TYR A 87 -13.49 -8.00 -1.40
CA TYR A 87 -14.72 -8.67 -1.80
C TYR A 87 -14.72 -10.17 -1.42
N ILE A 88 -13.64 -10.90 -1.72
CA ILE A 88 -13.53 -12.35 -1.45
C ILE A 88 -13.58 -12.66 0.05
N PHE A 89 -12.78 -11.97 0.88
CA PHE A 89 -12.72 -12.27 2.32
C PHE A 89 -13.97 -11.87 3.09
N SER A 90 -14.70 -10.89 2.58
CA SER A 90 -15.98 -10.49 3.17
C SER A 90 -17.14 -11.40 2.80
N GLY A 91 -17.00 -12.27 1.79
CA GLY A 91 -18.08 -13.08 1.25
C GLY A 91 -19.15 -12.28 0.48
N HIS A 92 -19.52 -11.07 0.93
CA HIS A 92 -20.47 -10.13 0.30
C HIS A 92 -20.18 -8.67 0.71
N PHE A 93 -20.54 -7.68 -0.13
CA PHE A 93 -20.37 -6.25 0.18
C PHE A 93 -21.04 -5.80 1.49
N ASP A 94 -22.18 -6.40 1.85
CA ASP A 94 -22.88 -6.06 3.10
C ASP A 94 -22.06 -6.41 4.34
N PHE A 95 -21.21 -7.43 4.23
CA PHE A 95 -20.31 -7.85 5.28
C PHE A 95 -19.08 -6.93 5.40
N VAL A 96 -18.53 -6.45 4.27
CA VAL A 96 -17.51 -5.37 4.29
C VAL A 96 -18.08 -4.16 5.00
N ARG A 97 -19.30 -3.76 4.62
CA ARG A 97 -19.96 -2.58 5.14
C ARG A 97 -20.23 -2.72 6.64
N SER A 98 -20.69 -3.88 7.10
CA SER A 98 -20.95 -4.12 8.52
C SER A 98 -19.65 -4.23 9.33
N GLY A 99 -18.62 -4.90 8.82
CA GLY A 99 -17.31 -5.01 9.47
C GLY A 99 -16.59 -3.67 9.59
N PHE A 100 -16.59 -2.87 8.52
CA PHE A 100 -16.03 -1.52 8.54
C PHE A 100 -16.85 -0.58 9.42
N ALA A 101 -18.20 -0.63 9.34
CA ALA A 101 -19.07 0.21 10.17
C ALA A 101 -18.91 -0.10 11.67
N LYS A 102 -18.77 -1.38 12.03
CA LYS A 102 -18.49 -1.81 13.40
C LYS A 102 -17.13 -1.27 13.87
N ALA A 103 -16.07 -1.45 13.08
CA ALA A 103 -14.75 -0.91 13.42
C ALA A 103 -14.77 0.63 13.58
N TRP A 104 -15.54 1.31 12.72
CA TRP A 104 -15.72 2.77 12.79
C TRP A 104 -16.49 3.21 14.03
N GLN A 105 -17.49 2.45 14.47
CA GLN A 105 -18.25 2.74 15.70
C GLN A 105 -17.42 2.46 16.96
N ASP A 106 -16.69 1.34 16.99
CA ASP A 106 -15.93 0.90 18.15
C ASP A 106 -14.66 1.75 18.36
N ALA A 107 -13.95 2.09 17.27
CA ALA A 107 -12.68 2.80 17.33
C ALA A 107 -12.42 3.67 16.09
N PRO A 108 -13.18 4.78 15.89
CA PRO A 108 -13.07 5.62 14.69
C PRO A 108 -11.67 6.20 14.49
N GLY A 109 -11.01 6.62 15.58
CA GLY A 109 -9.64 7.13 15.52
C GLY A 109 -8.63 6.09 15.02
N PHE A 110 -8.82 4.82 15.36
CA PHE A 110 -7.99 3.72 14.88
C PHE A 110 -8.22 3.45 13.39
N VAL A 111 -9.47 3.47 12.94
CA VAL A 111 -9.81 3.32 11.51
C VAL A 111 -9.21 4.46 10.67
N VAL A 112 -9.31 5.71 11.14
CA VAL A 112 -8.65 6.85 10.49
C VAL A 112 -7.14 6.66 10.46
N PHE A 113 -6.55 6.18 11.55
CA PHE A 113 -5.11 5.96 11.63
C PHE A 113 -4.62 4.89 10.64
N ILE A 114 -5.29 3.73 10.54
CA ILE A 114 -4.88 2.66 9.62
C ILE A 114 -5.08 3.04 8.15
N ILE A 115 -6.17 3.73 7.82
CA ILE A 115 -6.39 4.28 6.47
C ILE A 115 -5.33 5.34 6.17
N GLY A 116 -5.02 6.21 7.14
CA GLY A 116 -3.98 7.22 7.02
C GLY A 116 -2.61 6.59 6.77
N TRP A 117 -2.25 5.54 7.49
CA TRP A 117 -1.00 4.80 7.30
C TRP A 117 -0.89 4.25 5.88
N TYR A 118 -1.95 3.60 5.39
CA TYR A 118 -2.01 3.10 4.01
C TYR A 118 -1.88 4.24 2.99
N ALA A 119 -2.66 5.31 3.15
CA ALA A 119 -2.68 6.44 2.23
C ALA A 119 -1.32 7.16 2.17
N ILE A 120 -0.64 7.34 3.30
CA ILE A 120 0.70 7.94 3.37
C ILE A 120 1.72 7.05 2.64
N GLY A 121 1.71 5.74 2.88
CA GLY A 121 2.61 4.81 2.20
C GLY A 121 2.42 4.83 0.69
N GLN A 122 1.16 4.78 0.22
CA GLN A 122 0.83 4.90 -1.20
C GLN A 122 1.25 6.26 -1.77
N GLY A 123 1.02 7.35 -1.04
CA GLY A 123 1.42 8.70 -1.43
C GLY A 123 2.93 8.83 -1.64
N ILE A 124 3.74 8.23 -0.77
CA ILE A 124 5.21 8.20 -0.92
C ILE A 124 5.60 7.44 -2.19
N ILE A 125 5.01 6.28 -2.45
CA ILE A 125 5.31 5.49 -3.67
C ILE A 125 4.99 6.31 -4.92
N TRP A 126 3.80 6.93 -4.99
CA TRP A 126 3.41 7.78 -6.10
C TRP A 126 4.29 9.02 -6.26
N ALA A 127 4.67 9.66 -5.15
CA ALA A 127 5.57 10.80 -5.17
C ALA A 127 6.92 10.42 -5.79
N VAL A 128 7.48 9.26 -5.44
CA VAL A 128 8.74 8.79 -6.03
C VAL A 128 8.58 8.50 -7.51
N VAL A 129 7.50 7.82 -7.93
CA VAL A 129 7.21 7.59 -9.36
C VAL A 129 7.13 8.91 -10.14
N ALA A 130 6.45 9.92 -9.61
CA ALA A 130 6.31 11.22 -10.25
C ALA A 130 7.62 12.02 -10.29
N LEU A 131 8.42 11.96 -9.22
CA LEU A 131 9.73 12.62 -9.16
C LEU A 131 10.71 12.02 -10.17
N GLU A 132 10.79 10.69 -10.24
CA GLU A 132 11.61 9.96 -11.22
C GLU A 132 11.17 10.27 -12.65
N ALA A 133 9.86 10.40 -12.89
CA ALA A 133 9.34 10.78 -14.19
C ALA A 133 9.80 12.18 -14.60
N ARG A 134 9.68 13.15 -13.68
CA ARG A 134 10.09 14.55 -13.92
C ARG A 134 11.59 14.71 -14.12
N GLN A 135 12.42 13.95 -13.41
CA GLN A 135 13.88 14.05 -13.53
C GLN A 135 14.35 13.69 -14.94
N HIS A 136 13.85 12.60 -15.51
CA HIS A 136 14.18 12.22 -16.88
C HIS A 136 13.71 13.26 -17.91
N ASP A 137 12.54 13.87 -17.73
CA ASP A 137 12.06 14.91 -18.66
C ASP A 137 12.95 16.16 -18.66
N LEU A 138 13.75 16.37 -17.60
CA LEU A 138 14.75 17.44 -17.53
C LEU A 138 16.11 17.02 -18.12
N GLU A 139 16.36 15.72 -18.27
CA GLU A 139 17.60 15.16 -18.80
C GLU A 139 17.52 14.82 -20.30
N SER A 140 16.32 14.81 -20.88
CA SER A 140 16.03 14.61 -22.31
C SER A 140 15.90 15.92 -23.09
#